data_AF-F3CK13-F1
#
_entry.id   AF-F3CK13-F1
#
_cell.length_a   1.000
_cell.length_b   1.000
_cell.length_c   1.000
_cell.angle_alpha   90.00
_cell.angle_beta   90.00
_cell.angle_gamma   90.00
#
_symmetry.space_group_name_H-M   'P 1'
#
loop_
_entity.id
_entity.type
_entity.pdbx_description
1 polymer ?
#
loop_
_entity_poly.entity_id
_entity_poly.type
_entity_poly.pdbx_seq_one_letter_code
_entity_poly.pdbx_strand_id
1 'polypeptide(L)'
;MSRYLCNGRYRFELDDQTSGSALAQRLRVFLAPYFAEVADDGQTTVDLRVRLHDSTAFKPEWIGLCVTPDIIRETYAPGFTLRVLRGHDPQAGLDYAWDADTQVGYRIDRARHTVDFHGDENAFIHLIELVRYYGLLVEQAKGSVIMHASAVVGPDGGIVAIGGAKGAGKTTTMLDLVLSVGYL
;
A
#
# COMPACT_ATOMS: atom_id res chain seq x y z
N MET A 1 8.46 -11.52 -12.15
CA MET A 1 9.57 -12.04 -11.32
C MET A 1 9.27 -11.62 -9.89
N SER A 2 9.02 -12.58 -8.99
CA SER A 2 8.72 -12.24 -7.59
C SER A 2 9.91 -11.57 -6.91
N ARG A 3 9.62 -10.51 -6.15
CA ARG A 3 10.55 -9.82 -5.25
C ARG A 3 9.94 -9.71 -3.87
N TYR A 4 10.76 -9.81 -2.83
CA TYR A 4 10.31 -9.69 -1.45
C TYR A 4 10.83 -8.40 -0.84
N LEU A 5 9.93 -7.60 -0.29
CA LEU A 5 10.23 -6.34 0.38
C LEU A 5 9.87 -6.47 1.86
N CYS A 6 10.75 -6.02 2.76
CA CYS A 6 10.56 -6.12 4.20
C CYS A 6 11.04 -4.85 4.92
N ASN A 7 10.30 -4.41 5.94
CA ASN A 7 10.71 -3.33 6.85
C ASN A 7 11.13 -3.85 8.25
N GLY A 8 11.35 -5.17 8.37
CA GLY A 8 11.64 -5.87 9.62
C GLY A 8 10.41 -6.45 10.33
N ARG A 9 9.19 -6.02 10.01
CA ARG A 9 7.94 -6.54 10.60
C ARG A 9 6.92 -6.98 9.57
N TYR A 10 6.72 -6.21 8.51
CA TYR A 10 5.82 -6.47 7.40
C TYR A 10 6.62 -6.97 6.18
N ARG A 11 6.28 -8.17 5.69
CA ARG A 11 6.89 -8.80 4.50
C ARG A 11 5.88 -8.86 3.36
N PHE A 12 6.23 -8.24 2.25
CA PHE A 12 5.41 -8.09 1.06
C PHE A 12 6.08 -8.75 -0.14
N GLU A 13 5.34 -9.58 -0.88
CA GLU A 13 5.78 -10.15 -2.16
C GLU A 13 5.15 -9.37 -3.32
N LEU A 14 5.99 -8.89 -4.22
CA LEU A 14 5.58 -8.24 -5.46
C LEU A 14 5.98 -9.13 -6.64
N ASP A 15 5.00 -9.67 -7.35
CA ASP A 15 5.21 -10.38 -8.61
C ASP A 15 4.82 -9.48 -9.79
N ASP A 16 5.83 -9.06 -10.55
CA ASP A 16 5.63 -8.44 -11.86
C ASP A 16 5.62 -9.53 -12.93
N GLN A 17 4.44 -10.13 -13.20
CA GLN A 17 4.31 -11.20 -14.20
C GLN A 17 4.80 -10.75 -15.58
N THR A 18 4.66 -9.45 -15.86
CA THR A 18 5.38 -8.74 -16.92
C THR A 18 6.69 -8.19 -16.35
N SER A 19 7.83 -8.81 -16.67
CA SER A 19 9.16 -8.27 -16.35
C SER A 19 9.24 -6.80 -16.77
N GLY A 20 9.21 -5.88 -15.81
CA GLY A 20 9.36 -4.45 -16.08
C GLY A 20 8.07 -3.61 -16.15
N SER A 21 6.97 -3.99 -15.46
CA SER A 21 5.83 -3.07 -15.35
C SER A 21 6.28 -1.73 -14.72
N ALA A 22 5.92 -0.61 -15.35
CA ALA A 22 6.26 0.73 -14.84
C ALA A 22 5.73 0.94 -13.41
N LEU A 23 4.58 0.34 -13.10
CA LEU A 23 4.01 0.31 -11.76
C LEU A 23 4.90 -0.40 -10.74
N ALA A 24 5.46 -1.57 -11.07
CA ALA A 24 6.34 -2.30 -10.17
C ALA A 24 7.60 -1.49 -9.84
N GLN A 25 8.23 -0.89 -10.85
CA GLN A 25 9.39 -0.02 -10.65
C GLN A 25 9.04 1.21 -9.81
N ARG A 26 7.92 1.87 -10.13
CA ARG A 26 7.48 3.07 -9.42
C ARG A 26 7.12 2.78 -7.96
N LEU A 27 6.50 1.62 -7.69
CA LEU A 27 6.19 1.17 -6.33
C LEU A 27 7.47 0.89 -5.55
N ARG A 28 8.45 0.20 -6.16
CA ARG A 28 9.74 -0.07 -5.51
C ARG A 28 10.47 1.23 -5.14
N VAL A 29 10.55 2.18 -6.06
CA VAL A 29 11.16 3.50 -5.78
C VAL A 29 10.44 4.21 -4.63
N PHE A 30 9.10 4.16 -4.61
CA PHE A 30 8.31 4.77 -3.55
C PHE A 30 8.53 4.10 -2.18
N LEU A 31 8.70 2.78 -2.14
CA LEU A 31 8.87 2.01 -0.90
C LEU A 31 10.31 1.94 -0.40
N ALA A 32 11.31 2.20 -1.25
CA ALA A 32 12.74 2.06 -0.92
C ALA A 32 13.20 2.76 0.38
N PRO A 33 12.66 3.93 0.79
CA PRO A 33 13.04 4.54 2.07
C PRO A 33 12.58 3.75 3.30
N TYR A 34 11.60 2.87 3.15
CA TYR A 34 10.92 2.17 4.25
C TYR A 34 11.08 0.65 4.21
N PHE A 35 11.45 0.10 3.04
CA PHE A 35 11.57 -1.33 2.81
C PHE A 35 12.92 -1.68 2.17
N ALA A 36 13.51 -2.78 2.61
CA ALA A 36 14.64 -3.42 1.97
C ALA A 36 14.17 -4.62 1.13
N GLU A 37 14.84 -4.88 0.00
CA GLU A 37 14.67 -6.13 -0.75
C GLU A 37 15.41 -7.26 -0.01
N VAL A 38 14.71 -8.38 0.19
CA VAL A 38 15.23 -9.55 0.93
C VAL A 38 15.16 -10.80 0.05
N ALA A 39 16.07 -11.74 0.30
CA ALA A 39 16.05 -13.02 -0.40
C ALA A 39 14.81 -13.84 -0.03
N ASP A 40 14.42 -14.75 -0.93
CA ASP A 40 13.53 -15.84 -0.58
C ASP A 40 14.30 -16.84 0.29
N ASP A 41 14.11 -16.78 1.59
CA ASP A 41 14.74 -17.70 2.55
C ASP A 41 13.88 -18.93 2.84
N GLY A 42 12.70 -19.05 2.20
CA GLY A 42 11.73 -20.11 2.46
C GLY A 42 11.21 -20.15 3.90
N GLN A 43 11.55 -19.17 4.75
CA GLN A 43 11.36 -19.23 6.21
C GLN A 43 10.51 -18.11 6.80
N THR A 44 9.83 -17.28 5.99
CA THR A 44 9.00 -16.21 6.53
C THR A 44 7.60 -16.17 5.91
N THR A 45 6.62 -16.01 6.78
CA THR A 45 5.24 -15.66 6.44
C THR A 45 5.24 -14.37 5.63
N VAL A 46 4.83 -14.46 4.37
CA VAL A 46 4.49 -13.30 3.54
C VAL A 46 3.12 -12.79 4.00
N ASP A 47 3.07 -11.52 4.38
CA ASP A 47 1.84 -10.90 4.89
C ASP A 47 0.89 -10.51 3.76
N LEU A 48 1.44 -10.06 2.62
CA LEU A 48 0.68 -9.70 1.43
C LEU A 48 1.44 -10.11 0.17
N ARG A 49 0.74 -10.73 -0.77
CA ARG A 49 1.23 -10.98 -2.13
C ARG A 49 0.45 -10.10 -3.09
N VAL A 50 1.13 -9.32 -3.91
CA VAL A 50 0.51 -8.57 -5.01
C VAL A 50 1.10 -9.04 -6.33
N ARG A 51 0.22 -9.43 -7.24
CA ARG A 51 0.55 -9.77 -8.62
C ARG A 51 0.03 -8.67 -9.51
N LEU A 52 0.92 -8.07 -10.31
CA LEU A 52 0.52 -7.01 -11.22
C LEU A 52 0.13 -7.60 -12.57
N HIS A 53 -1.01 -7.15 -13.08
CA HIS A 53 -1.59 -7.52 -14.36
C HIS A 53 -1.99 -6.27 -15.14
N ASP A 54 -2.05 -6.39 -16.46
CA ASP A 54 -2.62 -5.36 -17.33
C ASP A 54 -4.08 -5.07 -16.97
N SER A 55 -4.50 -3.81 -17.09
CA SER A 55 -5.88 -3.40 -16.76
C SER A 55 -6.92 -4.20 -17.57
N THR A 56 -6.63 -4.48 -18.84
CA THR A 56 -7.52 -5.18 -19.76
C THR A 56 -7.68 -6.67 -19.44
N ALA A 57 -6.81 -7.22 -18.58
CA ALA A 57 -6.91 -8.60 -18.12
C ALA A 57 -7.96 -8.79 -17.02
N PHE A 58 -8.54 -7.70 -16.49
CA PHE A 58 -9.65 -7.80 -15.54
C PHE A 58 -10.94 -8.14 -16.26
N LYS A 59 -11.47 -9.34 -16.01
CA LYS A 59 -12.48 -9.92 -16.90
C LYS A 59 -13.87 -9.28 -16.73
N PRO A 60 -14.66 -9.15 -17.81
CA PRO A 60 -16.02 -8.59 -17.74
C PRO A 60 -16.94 -9.33 -16.76
N GLU A 61 -16.82 -10.65 -16.61
CA GLU A 61 -17.61 -11.40 -15.64
C GLU A 61 -17.32 -10.99 -14.19
N TRP A 62 -16.08 -10.59 -13.87
CA TRP A 62 -15.71 -10.10 -12.54
C TRP A 62 -16.25 -8.70 -12.28
N ILE A 63 -16.23 -7.84 -13.31
CA ILE A 63 -16.87 -6.53 -13.27
C ILE A 63 -18.37 -6.68 -12.99
N GLY A 64 -19.04 -7.63 -13.66
CA GLY A 64 -20.46 -7.91 -13.47
C GLY A 64 -20.85 -8.34 -12.04
N LEU A 65 -19.91 -8.88 -11.26
CA LEU A 65 -20.11 -9.22 -9.85
C LEU A 65 -19.98 -8.01 -8.92
N CYS A 66 -19.30 -6.94 -9.37
CA CYS A 66 -19.01 -5.77 -8.56
C CYS A 66 -20.22 -4.82 -8.52
N VAL A 67 -21.08 -4.96 -7.50
CA VAL A 67 -22.35 -4.22 -7.41
C VAL A 67 -22.53 -3.40 -6.13
N THR A 68 -21.68 -3.60 -5.14
CA THR A 68 -21.80 -2.91 -3.84
C THR A 68 -20.80 -1.76 -3.74
N PRO A 69 -21.24 -0.48 -3.68
CA PRO A 69 -20.33 0.64 -3.54
C PRO A 69 -19.49 0.56 -2.26
N ASP A 70 -18.21 0.93 -2.37
CA ASP A 70 -17.30 1.06 -1.25
C ASP A 70 -16.25 2.16 -1.51
N ILE A 71 -15.60 2.61 -0.43
CA ILE A 71 -14.57 3.64 -0.48
C ILE A 71 -13.30 3.06 0.13
N ILE A 72 -12.25 2.93 -0.70
CA ILE A 72 -10.92 2.51 -0.23
C ILE A 72 -10.26 3.64 0.55
N ARG A 73 -10.43 4.87 0.07
CA ARG A 73 -9.87 6.08 0.69
C ARG A 73 -10.76 7.27 0.43
N GLU A 74 -11.07 8.00 1.49
CA GLU A 74 -11.72 9.30 1.40
C GLU A 74 -10.71 10.42 1.69
N THR A 75 -10.76 11.49 0.92
CA THR A 75 -9.93 12.68 1.15
C THR A 75 -10.59 13.95 0.64
N TYR A 76 -10.19 15.08 1.22
CA TYR A 76 -10.65 16.41 0.82
C TYR A 76 -10.07 16.87 -0.52
N ALA A 77 -9.12 16.13 -1.11
CA ALA A 77 -8.58 16.36 -2.44
C ALA A 77 -9.28 15.42 -3.45
N PRO A 78 -10.19 15.91 -4.32
CA PRO A 78 -11.06 15.06 -5.14
C PRO A 78 -10.34 13.96 -5.93
N GLY A 79 -9.14 14.23 -6.46
CA GLY A 79 -8.34 13.27 -7.24
C GLY A 79 -7.66 12.14 -6.46
N PHE A 80 -7.87 12.05 -5.15
CA PHE A 80 -7.29 10.99 -4.30
C PHE A 80 -8.35 10.20 -3.53
N THR A 81 -9.64 10.50 -3.73
CA THR A 81 -10.73 9.68 -3.19
C THR A 81 -10.88 8.47 -4.09
N LEU A 82 -10.62 7.28 -3.54
CA LEU A 82 -10.64 6.03 -4.27
C LEU A 82 -11.95 5.31 -4.00
N ARG A 83 -12.79 5.19 -5.03
CA ARG A 83 -14.10 4.55 -4.96
C ARG A 83 -14.07 3.28 -5.78
N VAL A 84 -14.76 2.25 -5.30
CA VAL A 84 -14.89 0.98 -6.03
C VAL A 84 -16.30 0.45 -5.88
N LEU A 85 -16.69 -0.41 -6.81
CA LEU A 85 -17.76 -1.38 -6.61
C LEU A 85 -17.12 -2.69 -6.17
N ARG A 86 -17.69 -3.35 -5.17
CA ARG A 86 -17.25 -4.65 -4.66
C ARG A 86 -18.22 -5.75 -5.04
N GLY A 87 -17.67 -6.94 -5.20
CA GLY A 87 -18.39 -8.18 -5.45
C GLY A 87 -17.72 -9.35 -4.74
N HIS A 88 -18.47 -10.44 -4.60
CA HIS A 88 -17.97 -11.71 -4.07
C HIS A 88 -18.41 -12.84 -4.98
N ASP A 89 -17.50 -13.73 -5.34
CA ASP A 89 -17.81 -14.99 -6.01
C ASP A 89 -17.79 -16.13 -4.98
N PRO A 90 -18.96 -16.66 -4.59
CA PRO A 90 -19.05 -17.73 -3.60
C PRO A 90 -18.54 -19.07 -4.13
N GLN A 91 -18.45 -19.27 -5.46
CA GLN A 91 -17.92 -20.52 -6.03
C GLN A 91 -16.40 -20.55 -5.97
N ALA A 92 -15.76 -19.42 -6.33
CA ALA A 92 -14.30 -19.30 -6.25
C ALA A 92 -13.80 -18.95 -4.84
N GLY A 93 -14.66 -18.41 -3.97
CA GLY A 93 -14.29 -17.90 -2.65
C GLY A 93 -13.43 -16.64 -2.72
N LEU A 94 -13.63 -15.82 -3.76
CA LEU A 94 -12.82 -14.63 -4.05
C LEU A 94 -13.65 -13.37 -3.98
N ASP A 95 -13.02 -12.29 -3.51
CA ASP A 95 -13.61 -10.95 -3.61
C ASP A 95 -13.07 -10.23 -4.84
N TYR A 96 -13.89 -9.33 -5.37
CA TYR A 96 -13.53 -8.44 -6.45
C TYR A 96 -13.81 -7.00 -6.05
N ALA A 97 -12.98 -6.08 -6.53
CA ALA A 97 -13.28 -4.66 -6.51
C ALA A 97 -12.94 -4.04 -7.88
N TRP A 98 -13.77 -3.10 -8.31
CA TRP A 98 -13.64 -2.46 -9.62
C TRP A 98 -13.86 -0.95 -9.49
N ASP A 99 -12.88 -0.18 -9.95
CA ASP A 99 -13.03 1.26 -10.20
C ASP A 99 -13.20 1.48 -11.72
N ALA A 100 -14.38 1.94 -12.12
CA ALA A 100 -14.69 2.19 -13.52
C ALA A 100 -14.00 3.46 -14.06
N ASP A 101 -13.75 4.46 -13.21
CA ASP A 101 -13.19 5.75 -13.62
C ASP A 101 -11.71 5.61 -13.97
N THR A 102 -10.99 4.82 -13.18
CA THR A 102 -9.56 4.56 -13.36
C THR A 102 -9.25 3.23 -14.06
N GLN A 103 -10.28 2.42 -14.33
CA GLN A 103 -10.18 1.07 -14.87
C GLN A 103 -9.26 0.15 -14.05
N VAL A 104 -9.38 0.23 -12.73
CA VAL A 104 -8.57 -0.56 -11.79
C VAL A 104 -9.39 -1.71 -11.22
N GLY A 105 -8.85 -2.92 -11.37
CA GLY A 105 -9.44 -4.15 -10.87
C GLY A 105 -8.61 -4.79 -9.76
N TYR A 106 -9.30 -5.29 -8.75
CA TYR A 106 -8.72 -6.10 -7.69
C TYR A 106 -9.42 -7.45 -7.68
N ARG A 107 -8.64 -8.53 -7.65
CA ARG A 107 -9.12 -9.87 -7.36
C ARG A 107 -8.38 -10.38 -6.14
N ILE A 108 -9.14 -10.69 -5.09
CA ILE A 108 -8.64 -10.81 -3.73
C ILE A 108 -8.91 -12.21 -3.22
N ASP A 109 -7.84 -12.92 -2.91
CA ASP A 109 -7.85 -14.18 -2.17
C ASP A 109 -7.44 -13.90 -0.72
N ARG A 110 -8.42 -13.82 0.17
CA ARG A 110 -8.19 -13.56 1.59
C ARG A 110 -7.52 -14.73 2.30
N ALA A 111 -7.74 -15.97 1.87
CA ALA A 111 -7.13 -17.12 2.53
C ALA A 111 -5.62 -17.18 2.27
N ARG A 112 -5.19 -16.72 1.09
CA ARG A 112 -3.77 -16.72 0.67
C ARG A 112 -3.09 -15.36 0.82
N HIS A 113 -3.79 -14.36 1.34
CA HIS A 113 -3.38 -12.95 1.37
C HIS A 113 -2.81 -12.49 0.02
N THR A 114 -3.50 -12.84 -1.06
CA THR A 114 -3.04 -12.56 -2.42
C THR A 114 -4.01 -11.61 -3.11
N VAL A 115 -3.48 -10.60 -3.79
CA VAL A 115 -4.23 -9.67 -4.61
C VAL A 115 -3.65 -9.70 -6.02
N ASP A 116 -4.45 -10.14 -6.98
CA ASP A 116 -4.22 -9.88 -8.39
C ASP A 116 -4.71 -8.45 -8.66
N PHE A 117 -3.75 -7.53 -8.86
CA PHE A 117 -3.99 -6.11 -9.12
C PHE A 117 -3.89 -5.84 -10.62
N HIS A 118 -4.99 -5.38 -11.21
CA HIS A 118 -5.10 -5.07 -12.62
C HIS A 118 -5.17 -3.56 -12.80
N GLY A 119 -4.19 -2.98 -13.48
CA GLY A 119 -4.15 -1.55 -13.70
C GLY A 119 -2.91 -1.09 -14.45
N ASP A 120 -3.02 0.09 -15.06
CA ASP A 120 -1.94 0.71 -15.83
C ASP A 120 -1.34 1.90 -15.04
N GLU A 121 -0.60 2.80 -15.70
CA GLU A 121 0.16 3.87 -15.03
C GLU A 121 -0.69 4.79 -14.11
N ASN A 122 -1.97 4.99 -14.46
CA ASN A 122 -2.94 5.76 -13.68
C ASN A 122 -3.35 5.06 -12.36
N ALA A 123 -3.15 3.75 -12.26
CA ALA A 123 -3.51 2.92 -11.11
C ALA A 123 -2.54 3.05 -9.93
N PHE A 124 -1.50 3.88 -10.04
CA PHE A 124 -0.44 3.92 -9.03
C PHE A 124 -0.95 4.33 -7.63
N ILE A 125 -1.92 5.25 -7.55
CA ILE A 125 -2.49 5.67 -6.26
C ILE A 125 -3.23 4.48 -5.61
N HIS A 126 -3.99 3.72 -6.39
CA HIS A 126 -4.65 2.49 -5.94
C HIS A 126 -3.67 1.45 -5.40
N LEU A 127 -2.55 1.25 -6.11
CA LEU A 127 -1.52 0.29 -5.72
C LEU A 127 -0.81 0.70 -4.42
N ILE A 128 -0.44 1.98 -4.27
CA ILE A 128 0.19 2.47 -3.05
C ILE A 128 -0.76 2.35 -1.86
N GLU A 129 -2.02 2.76 -2.00
CA GLU A 129 -2.98 2.72 -0.89
C GLU A 129 -3.30 1.28 -0.46
N LEU A 130 -3.33 0.32 -1.40
CA LEU A 130 -3.42 -1.10 -1.08
C LEU A 130 -2.26 -1.53 -0.16
N VAL A 131 -1.02 -1.32 -0.61
CA VAL A 131 0.17 -1.78 0.15
C VAL A 131 0.28 -1.04 1.47
N ARG A 132 0.03 0.28 1.48
CA ARG A 132 0.12 1.13 2.65
C ARG A 132 -0.93 0.76 3.70
N TYR A 133 -2.21 0.71 3.33
CA TYR A 133 -3.28 0.45 4.29
C TYR A 133 -3.20 -0.97 4.84
N TYR A 134 -2.95 -1.96 3.98
CA TYR A 134 -2.73 -3.33 4.41
C TYR A 134 -1.52 -3.46 5.36
N GLY A 135 -0.40 -2.82 5.01
CA GLY A 135 0.79 -2.78 5.86
C GLY A 135 0.51 -2.18 7.24
N LEU A 136 -0.25 -1.07 7.31
CA LEU A 136 -0.66 -0.47 8.59
C LEU A 136 -1.50 -1.43 9.45
N LEU A 137 -2.45 -2.15 8.84
CA LEU A 137 -3.27 -3.13 9.55
C LEU A 137 -2.43 -4.29 10.09
N VAL A 138 -1.49 -4.80 9.29
CA VAL A 138 -0.58 -5.88 9.71
C VAL A 138 0.35 -5.43 10.82
N GLU A 139 0.95 -4.24 10.69
CA GLU A 139 1.79 -3.64 11.73
C GLU A 139 1.03 -3.52 13.05
N GLN A 140 -0.19 -2.98 13.01
CA GLN A 140 -1.05 -2.89 14.20
C GLN A 140 -1.38 -4.27 14.78
N ALA A 141 -1.72 -5.25 13.94
CA ALA A 141 -2.00 -6.62 14.38
C ALA A 141 -0.76 -7.30 15.00
N LYS A 142 0.45 -6.93 14.57
CA LYS A 142 1.72 -7.36 15.13
C LYS A 142 2.17 -6.54 16.35
N GLY A 143 1.33 -5.62 16.84
CA GLY A 143 1.56 -4.86 18.07
C GLY A 143 2.32 -3.55 17.89
N SER A 144 2.54 -3.08 16.65
CA SER A 144 3.14 -1.77 16.40
C SER A 144 2.15 -0.64 16.75
N VAL A 145 2.66 0.45 17.31
CA VAL A 145 1.88 1.67 17.56
C VAL A 145 1.96 2.58 16.34
N ILE A 146 0.82 2.90 15.74
CA ILE A 146 0.73 3.83 14.61
C ILE A 146 0.44 5.23 15.12
N MET A 147 1.35 6.17 14.85
CA MET A 147 1.23 7.56 15.27
C MET A 147 1.08 8.50 14.08
N HIS A 148 0.15 9.44 14.18
CA HIS A 148 0.07 10.56 13.26
C HIS A 148 0.98 11.71 13.74
N ALA A 149 2.29 11.52 13.60
CA ALA A 149 3.33 12.41 14.10
C ALA A 149 4.32 12.79 12.99
N SER A 150 5.01 13.92 13.19
CA SER A 150 6.30 14.19 12.55
C SER A 150 7.42 13.70 13.46
N ALA A 151 8.60 13.38 12.93
CA ALA A 151 9.71 12.94 13.76
C ALA A 151 11.06 13.45 13.23
N VAL A 152 12.01 13.65 14.14
CA VAL A 152 13.41 13.98 13.85
C VAL A 152 14.34 13.10 14.68
N VAL A 153 15.55 12.87 14.17
CA VAL A 153 16.64 12.20 14.89
C VAL A 153 17.49 13.27 15.58
N GLY A 154 17.71 13.13 16.88
CA GLY A 154 18.58 13.98 17.66
C GLY A 154 20.06 13.66 17.50
N PRO A 155 20.95 14.49 18.07
CA PRO A 155 22.40 14.36 17.91
C PRO A 155 22.97 13.07 18.53
N ASP A 156 22.27 12.52 19.52
CA ASP A 156 22.60 11.27 20.22
C ASP A 156 21.94 10.03 19.56
N GLY A 157 21.23 10.21 18.44
CA GLY A 157 20.46 9.17 17.78
C GLY A 157 19.07 8.93 18.39
N GLY A 158 18.67 9.68 19.42
CA GLY A 158 17.31 9.63 19.97
C GLY A 158 16.28 10.13 18.97
N ILE A 159 15.03 9.63 19.05
CA ILE A 159 13.95 10.06 18.16
C ILE A 159 12.98 10.96 18.91
N VAL A 160 12.73 12.17 18.39
CA VAL A 160 11.69 13.06 18.90
C VAL A 160 10.47 12.97 18.00
N ALA A 161 9.38 12.41 18.52
CA ALA A 161 8.09 12.35 17.82
C ALA A 161 7.18 13.53 18.24
N ILE A 162 6.72 14.30 17.27
CA ILE A 162 5.87 15.48 17.44
C ILE A 162 4.43 15.11 17.05
N GLY A 163 3.62 14.80 18.06
CA GLY A 163 2.19 14.55 17.92
C GLY A 163 1.35 15.83 17.98
N GLY A 164 0.13 15.77 17.44
CA GLY A 164 -0.81 16.88 17.51
C GLY A 164 -1.90 16.82 16.45
N ALA A 165 -2.97 17.62 16.65
CA ALA A 165 -4.08 17.72 15.72
C ALA A 165 -3.64 18.18 14.31
N LYS A 166 -4.50 18.02 13.31
CA LYS A 166 -4.28 18.59 11.98
C LYS A 166 -4.20 20.11 12.11
N GLY A 167 -3.17 20.73 11.52
CA GLY A 167 -2.92 22.17 11.65
C GLY A 167 -2.18 22.61 12.92
N ALA A 168 -1.85 21.70 13.84
CA ALA A 168 -1.12 22.04 15.09
C ALA A 168 0.37 22.33 14.90
N GLY A 169 0.85 22.49 13.66
CA GLY A 169 2.26 22.84 13.40
C GLY A 169 3.27 21.70 13.45
N LYS A 170 2.87 20.42 13.49
CA LYS A 170 3.80 19.25 13.55
C LYS A 170 4.99 19.36 12.60
N THR A 171 4.71 19.60 11.31
CA THR A 171 5.72 19.73 10.27
C THR A 171 6.57 20.99 10.45
N THR A 172 5.95 22.11 10.85
CA THR A 172 6.67 23.36 11.14
C THR A 172 7.68 23.16 12.26
N THR A 173 7.25 22.58 13.39
CA THR A 173 8.13 22.27 14.52
C THR A 173 9.23 21.28 14.15
N MET A 174 8.91 20.25 13.36
CA MET A 174 9.92 19.31 12.85
C MET A 174 10.99 20.02 12.01
N LEU A 175 10.58 20.90 11.09
CA LEU A 175 11.50 21.67 10.25
C LEU A 175 12.33 22.65 11.08
N ASP A 176 11.73 23.33 12.07
CA ASP A 176 12.45 24.23 12.98
C ASP A 176 13.54 23.48 13.74
N LEU A 177 13.28 22.23 14.15
CA LEU A 177 14.28 21.37 14.79
C LEU A 177 15.39 20.98 13.82
N VAL A 178 15.08 20.53 12.61
CA VAL A 178 16.10 20.19 11.58
C VAL A 178 16.97 21.39 11.22
N LEU A 179 16.39 22.60 11.20
CA LEU A 179 17.12 23.84 10.95
C LEU A 179 17.95 24.29 12.15
N SER A 180 17.64 23.81 13.35
CA SER A 180 18.48 23.98 14.54
C SER A 180 19.64 22.98 14.51
N VAL A 181 20.84 23.44 14.84
CA VAL A 181 22.04 22.58 14.75
C VAL A 181 21.87 21.35 15.64
N GLY A 182 21.91 20.15 15.05
CA GLY A 182 21.96 18.89 15.79
C GLY A 182 20.80 17.92 15.56
N TYR A 183 19.79 18.26 14.76
CA TYR A 183 18.71 17.32 14.41
C TYR A 183 18.68 16.99 12.91
N LEU A 184 18.32 15.75 12.58
CA LEU A 184 18.21 15.21 11.21
C LEU A 184 16.78 14.76 10.91
#